data_AF-J1A4F1-F1
#
_entry.id   AF-J1A4F1-F1
#
_cell.length_a   1.000
_cell.length_b   1.000
_cell.length_c   1.000
_cell.angle_alpha   90.00
_cell.angle_beta   90.00
_cell.angle_gamma   90.00
#
_symmetry.space_group_name_H-M   'P 1'
#
loop_
_entity.id
_entity.type
_entity.pdbx_description
1 polymer ?
#
loop_
_entity_poly.entity_id
_entity_poly.type
_entity_poly.pdbx_seq_one_letter_code
_entity_poly.pdbx_strand_id
1 'polypeptide(L)' 'MKLIKKMTLMCALLSLVGCGANKYVSCVGWLPIYLNKRDVNVISSSLARDILKHNTLGERLCGWKHG' A
#
# COMPACT_ATOMS: atom_id res chain seq x y z
N MET A 1 -18.86 31.02 -19.70
CA MET A 1 -17.46 30.61 -19.45
C MET A 1 -17.08 30.45 -17.96
N LYS A 2 -17.66 31.20 -17.01
CA LYS A 2 -17.38 31.03 -15.56
C LYS A 2 -17.63 29.62 -15.02
N LEU A 3 -18.73 28.96 -15.43
CA LEU A 3 -19.09 27.61 -15.02
C LEU A 3 -18.10 26.54 -15.50
N ILE A 4 -17.71 26.59 -16.77
CA ILE A 4 -16.71 25.67 -17.35
C ILE A 4 -15.38 25.79 -16.59
N LYS A 5 -14.93 27.01 -16.30
CA LYS A 5 -13.67 27.25 -15.57
C LYS A 5 -13.70 26.68 -14.14
N LYS A 6 -14.86 26.76 -13.46
CA LYS A 6 -15.06 26.12 -12.14
C LYS A 6 -15.07 24.61 -12.23
N MET A 7 -15.73 24.03 -13.23
CA MET A 7 -15.78 22.58 -13.44
C MET A 7 -14.39 22.01 -13.73
N THR A 8 -13.61 22.65 -14.59
CA THR A 8 -12.22 22.24 -14.88
C THR A 8 -11.35 22.29 -13.62
N LEU A 9 -11.49 23.33 -12.79
CA LEU A 9 -10.76 23.44 -11.53
C LEU A 9 -11.13 22.32 -10.54
N MET A 10 -12.43 22.02 -10.40
CA MET A 10 -12.89 20.93 -9.53
C MET A 10 -12.40 19.57 -10.03
N CYS A 11 -12.45 19.29 -11.34
CA CYS A 11 -11.91 18.07 -11.91
C CYS A 11 -10.40 17.94 -11.67
N ALA A 12 -9.63 19.02 -11.83
CA ALA A 12 -8.20 19.01 -11.54
C ALA A 12 -7.94 18.68 -10.06
N LEU A 13 -8.64 19.34 -9.13
CA LEU A 13 -8.52 19.10 -7.69
C LEU A 13 -8.87 17.64 -7.32
N LEU A 14 -9.92 17.06 -7.92
CA LEU A 14 -10.32 15.66 -7.71
C LEU A 14 -9.27 14.66 -8.24
N SER A 15 -8.61 14.96 -9.36
CA SER A 15 -7.52 14.13 -9.87
C SER A 15 -6.27 14.15 -8.97
N LEU A 16 -6.01 15.29 -8.31
CA LEU A 16 -4.87 15.44 -7.39
C LEU A 16 -5.07 14.67 -6.06
N VAL A 17 -6.30 14.63 -5.51
CA VAL A 17 -6.56 13.89 -4.26
C VAL A 17 -6.40 12.38 -4.42
N GLY A 18 -6.65 11.84 -5.62
CA GLY A 18 -6.45 10.42 -5.92
C GLY A 18 -4.99 9.98 -5.79
N CYS A 19 -4.03 10.84 -6.15
CA CYS A 19 -2.60 10.51 -6.09
C CYS A 19 -2.09 10.39 -4.64
N GLY A 20 -2.52 11.30 -3.77
CA GLY A 20 -2.15 11.28 -2.34
C GLY A 20 -2.85 10.17 -1.54
N ALA A 21 -4.15 9.98 -1.77
CA ALA A 21 -4.93 8.93 -1.10
C ALA A 21 -4.48 7.53 -1.52
N ASN A 22 -4.09 7.33 -2.78
CA ASN A 22 -3.61 6.04 -3.26
C ASN A 22 -2.38 5.55 -2.48
N LYS A 23 -1.44 6.44 -2.13
CA LYS A 23 -0.28 6.04 -1.32
C LYS A 23 -0.71 5.48 0.04
N TYR A 24 -1.62 6.13 0.74
CA TYR A 24 -2.06 5.68 2.06
C TYR A 24 -2.96 4.43 1.99
N VAL A 25 -3.98 4.44 1.13
CA VAL A 25 -4.91 3.31 0.97
C VAL A 25 -4.20 2.07 0.45
N SER A 26 -3.23 2.23 -0.47
CA SER A 26 -2.39 1.13 -0.95
C SER A 26 -1.54 0.52 0.17
N CYS A 27 -0.98 1.34 1.07
CA CYS A 27 -0.10 0.86 2.13
C CYS A 27 -0.80 0.04 3.22
N VAL A 28 -2.12 0.15 3.36
CA VAL A 28 -2.90 -0.74 4.23
C VAL A 28 -2.82 -2.19 3.75
N GLY A 29 -2.82 -2.41 2.43
CA GLY A 29 -2.64 -3.74 1.84
C GLY A 29 -1.23 -4.31 1.99
N TRP A 30 -0.25 -3.47 2.35
CA TRP A 30 1.15 -3.84 2.55
C TRP A 30 1.57 -3.89 4.02
N LEU A 31 0.61 -3.97 4.96
CA LEU A 31 0.93 -4.09 6.38
C LEU A 31 1.81 -5.32 6.63
N PRO A 32 2.90 -5.19 7.42
CA PRO A 32 3.85 -6.26 7.59
C PRO A 32 3.22 -7.49 8.26
N ILE A 33 3.51 -8.66 7.70
CA ILE A 33 3.06 -9.95 8.22
C ILE A 33 4.16 -10.53 9.09
N TYR A 34 3.90 -10.68 10.39
CA TYR A 34 4.81 -11.32 11.35
C TYR A 34 4.31 -12.70 11.71
N LEU A 35 5.22 -13.66 11.68
CA LEU A 35 4.92 -15.05 12.00
C LEU A 35 5.47 -15.39 13.37
N ASN A 36 4.69 -16.10 14.17
CA ASN A 36 5.18 -16.70 15.40
C ASN A 36 5.82 -18.07 15.10
N LYS A 37 6.49 -18.67 16.10
CA LYS A 37 7.20 -19.95 15.94
C LYS A 37 6.30 -21.09 15.45
N ARG A 38 5.02 -21.10 15.80
CA ARG A 38 4.07 -22.15 15.37
C ARG A 38 3.75 -21.98 13.88
N ASP A 39 3.54 -20.74 13.44
CA ASP A 39 3.23 -20.43 12.04
C ASP A 39 4.38 -20.86 11.12
N VAL A 40 5.63 -20.57 11.52
CA VAL A 40 6.84 -20.95 10.77
C VAL A 40 6.91 -22.47 10.52
N ASN A 41 6.42 -23.29 11.45
CA ASN A 41 6.48 -24.75 11.34
C ASN A 41 5.40 -25.34 10.42
N VAL A 42 4.36 -24.58 10.07
CA VAL A 42 3.22 -25.10 9.29
C VAL A 42 3.13 -24.50 7.89
N ILE A 43 3.79 -23.37 7.63
CA ILE A 43 3.78 -22.77 6.30
C ILE A 43 4.73 -23.48 5.33
N SER A 44 4.38 -23.45 4.05
CA SER A 44 5.26 -23.93 3.00
C SER A 44 6.42 -22.95 2.74
N SER A 45 7.50 -23.46 2.13
CA SER A 45 8.62 -22.62 1.71
C SER A 45 8.24 -21.59 0.64
N SER A 46 7.23 -21.85 -0.19
CA SER A 46 6.69 -20.88 -1.15
C SER A 46 5.99 -19.73 -0.45
N LEU A 47 5.11 -20.03 0.51
CA LEU A 47 4.41 -19.02 1.28
C LEU A 47 5.39 -18.16 2.10
N ALA A 48 6.42 -18.77 2.69
CA ALA A 48 7.48 -18.03 3.37
C ALA A 48 8.16 -17.01 2.44
N ARG A 49 8.52 -17.41 1.22
CA ARG A 49 9.11 -16.49 0.23
C ARG A 49 8.16 -15.37 -0.18
N ASP A 50 6.88 -15.67 -0.35
CA ASP A 50 5.90 -14.67 -0.76
C ASP A 50 5.63 -13.65 0.36
N ILE A 51 5.59 -14.09 1.62
CA ILE A 51 5.53 -13.20 2.78
C ILE A 51 6.76 -12.29 2.86
N LEU A 52 7.96 -12.83 2.64
CA LEU A 52 9.18 -12.01 2.63
C LEU A 52 9.16 -10.96 1.52
N LYS A 53 8.81 -11.36 0.28
CA LYS A 53 8.65 -10.42 -0.84
C LYS A 53 7.63 -9.33 -0.52
N HIS A 54 6.51 -9.72 0.09
CA HIS A 54 5.47 -8.79 0.48
C HIS A 54 5.98 -7.75 1.45
N ASN A 55 6.62 -8.19 2.54
CA ASN A 55 7.13 -7.30 3.58
C ASN A 55 8.26 -6.39 3.05
N THR A 56 9.17 -6.89 2.23
CA THR A 56 10.23 -6.08 1.60
C THR A 56 9.65 -5.00 0.68
N LEU A 57 8.58 -5.30 -0.06
CA LEU A 57 7.94 -4.29 -0.89
C LEU A 57 7.21 -3.24 -0.04
N GLY A 58 6.53 -3.67 1.03
CA GLY A 58 5.92 -2.79 2.02
C GLY A 58 6.93 -1.86 2.69
N GLU A 59 8.10 -2.36 3.07
CA GLU A 59 9.20 -1.52 3.59
C GLU A 59 9.60 -0.46 2.56
N ARG A 60 9.86 -0.87 1.31
CA ARG A 60 10.32 0.05 0.26
C ARG A 60 9.30 1.12 -0.12
N LEU A 61 8.02 0.74 -0.27
CA LEU A 61 6.98 1.63 -0.77
C LEU A 61 6.28 2.44 0.33
N CYS A 62 6.16 1.84 1.51
CA CYS A 62 5.35 2.36 2.61
C CYS A 62 6.17 2.72 3.86
N GLY A 63 7.46 2.38 3.91
CA GLY A 63 8.32 2.67 5.06
C GLY A 63 8.03 1.80 6.28
N TRP A 64 7.36 0.67 6.10
CA TRP A 64 7.13 -0.31 7.18
C TRP A 64 8.46 -0.89 7.65
N LYS A 65 8.57 -1.16 8.95
CA LYS A 65 9.78 -1.72 9.54
C LYS A 65 9.68 -3.24 9.67
N HIS A 66 10.82 -3.90 9.60
CA HIS A 66 10.95 -5.25 10.12
C HIS A 66 10.67 -5.26 11.64
N GLY A 67 9.99 -6.29 12.10
CA GLY A 67 9.67 -6.56 13.50
C GLY A 67 10.51 -7.70 14.03
#